data_AF-A0A067PBG8-F1
#
_entry.id   AF-A0A067PBG8-F1
#
_cell.length_a   1.000
_cell.length_b   1.000
_cell.length_c   1.000
_cell.angle_alpha   90.00
_cell.angle_beta   90.00
_cell.angle_gamma   90.00
#
_symmetry.space_group_name_H-M   'P 1'
#
loop_
_entity.id
_entity.type
_entity.pdbx_description
1 polymer ?
#
loop_
_entity_poly.entity_id
_entity_poly.type
_entity_poly.pdbx_seq_one_letter_code
_entity_poly.pdbx_strand_id
1 'polypeptide(L)'
;MTTEEKPKDSKNLMAISIDTLDFLQCEKCLKHIFAKYCTPQPKDLPTGSITELLVPPEDAYLTNEGLDKWASETNGAPFSEDQKEELQMLDVNDDGHLTYAGFIQLYQLQTENDEAETWRDLIAHEFNGRLEKIARPS
;
A
#
# COMPACT_ATOMS: atom_id res chain seq x y z
N MET A 1 6.50 -15.97 37.26
CA MET A 1 6.78 -14.72 36.52
C MET A 1 7.78 -15.07 35.44
N THR A 2 7.28 -15.37 34.25
CA THR A 2 8.11 -15.69 33.08
C THR A 2 7.62 -14.74 32.00
N THR A 3 8.43 -13.73 31.72
CA THR A 3 8.28 -12.83 30.58
C THR A 3 8.48 -13.65 29.32
N GLU A 4 7.41 -13.91 28.57
CA GLU A 4 7.49 -14.36 27.18
C GLU A 4 7.97 -13.17 26.34
N GLU A 5 9.22 -13.22 25.87
CA GLU A 5 9.71 -12.34 24.84
C GLU A 5 9.04 -12.70 23.51
N LYS A 6 8.26 -11.75 22.96
CA LYS A 6 7.75 -11.82 21.59
C LYS A 6 8.93 -11.87 20.62
N PRO A 7 8.94 -12.79 19.63
CA PRO A 7 10.03 -12.83 18.65
C PRO A 7 10.01 -11.58 17.78
N LYS A 8 11.11 -10.82 17.82
CA LYS A 8 11.43 -9.72 16.91
C LYS A 8 12.04 -10.27 15.63
N ASP A 9 11.22 -10.91 14.81
CA ASP A 9 11.64 -11.29 13.46
C ASP A 9 10.53 -10.91 12.49
N SER A 10 10.71 -9.76 11.84
CA SER A 10 9.89 -9.25 10.73
C SER A 10 10.15 -10.05 9.45
N LYS A 11 10.15 -11.38 9.55
CA LYS A 11 10.44 -12.34 8.47
C LYS A 11 9.44 -13.49 8.46
N ASN A 12 8.17 -13.16 8.36
CA ASN A 12 7.15 -14.04 7.78
C ASN A 12 5.87 -13.23 7.72
N LEU A 13 5.19 -13.16 6.56
CA LEU A 13 3.77 -12.77 6.42
C LEU A 13 3.31 -12.62 4.94
N MET A 14 4.10 -13.08 3.96
CA MET A 14 3.68 -13.20 2.54
C MET A 14 3.72 -14.66 2.05
N ALA A 15 3.51 -15.60 2.96
CA ALA A 15 3.59 -17.03 2.71
C ALA A 15 2.28 -17.64 2.16
N ILE A 16 1.55 -16.89 1.33
CA ILE A 16 0.48 -17.44 0.48
C ILE A 16 0.98 -17.30 -0.97
N SER A 17 1.69 -18.34 -1.42
CA SER A 17 2.07 -18.61 -2.82
C SER A 17 2.54 -17.43 -3.69
N ILE A 18 3.36 -16.54 -3.14
CA ILE A 18 4.09 -15.52 -3.88
C ILE A 18 5.57 -15.88 -3.69
N ASP A 19 6.23 -16.38 -4.73
CA ASP A 19 7.68 -16.62 -4.65
C ASP A 19 8.37 -15.32 -4.23
N THR A 20 9.49 -15.39 -3.52
CA THR A 20 10.21 -14.20 -2.99
C THR A 20 10.44 -13.08 -4.04
N LEU A 21 10.46 -13.42 -5.33
CA LEU A 21 10.53 -12.49 -6.46
C LEU A 21 9.21 -11.73 -6.69
N ASP A 22 8.07 -12.39 -6.55
CA ASP A 22 6.75 -11.81 -6.73
C ASP A 22 6.40 -10.86 -5.56
N PHE A 23 6.93 -11.13 -4.35
CA PHE A 23 6.73 -10.24 -3.19
C PHE A 23 7.43 -8.90 -3.41
N LEU A 24 8.70 -8.93 -3.83
CA LEU A 24 9.46 -7.70 -4.08
C LEU A 24 8.84 -6.87 -5.21
N GLN A 25 8.25 -7.54 -6.20
CA GLN A 25 7.55 -6.85 -7.28
C GLN A 25 6.21 -6.28 -6.81
N CYS A 26 5.46 -7.00 -5.97
CA CYS A 26 4.21 -6.54 -5.37
C CYS A 26 4.46 -5.30 -4.49
N GLU A 27 5.51 -5.36 -3.65
CA GLU A 27 5.91 -4.24 -2.81
C GLU A 27 6.22 -2.98 -3.64
N LYS A 28 6.88 -3.11 -4.79
CA LYS A 28 7.10 -1.98 -5.73
C LYS A 28 5.80 -1.42 -6.28
N CYS A 29 4.83 -2.27 -6.62
CA CYS A 29 3.50 -1.83 -7.06
C CYS A 29 2.77 -1.08 -5.94
N LEU A 30 2.77 -1.61 -4.72
CA LEU A 30 2.17 -0.95 -3.56
C LEU A 30 2.88 0.38 -3.24
N LYS A 31 4.21 0.43 -3.40
CA LYS A 31 4.99 1.67 -3.28
C LYS A 31 4.57 2.73 -4.30
N HIS A 32 4.33 2.30 -5.54
CA HIS A 32 3.81 3.18 -6.58
C HIS A 32 2.43 3.73 -6.22
N ILE A 33 1.54 2.87 -5.73
CA ILE A 33 0.17 3.25 -5.35
C ILE A 33 0.22 4.26 -4.21
N PHE A 34 0.95 3.95 -3.13
CA PHE A 34 1.14 4.86 -2.00
C PHE A 34 1.64 6.24 -2.44
N ALA A 35 2.64 6.27 -3.34
CA ALA A 35 3.21 7.51 -3.84
C ALA A 35 2.22 8.43 -4.58
N LYS A 36 1.10 7.91 -5.09
CA LYS A 36 0.06 8.74 -5.74
C LYS A 36 -0.74 9.57 -4.73
N TYR A 37 -0.82 9.13 -3.48
CA TYR A 37 -1.72 9.70 -2.47
C TYR A 37 -0.97 10.31 -1.28
N CYS A 38 0.33 10.04 -1.14
CA CYS A 38 1.12 10.48 0.00
C CYS A 38 1.41 11.99 0.04
N THR A 39 1.81 12.46 1.21
CA THR A 39 2.33 13.79 1.48
C THR A 39 3.71 13.66 2.14
N PRO A 40 4.75 14.35 1.67
CA PRO A 40 4.78 15.13 0.43
C PRO A 40 4.65 14.24 -0.83
N GLN A 41 4.20 14.84 -1.93
CA GLN A 41 4.11 14.16 -3.22
C GLN A 41 5.50 13.99 -3.86
N PRO A 42 5.75 12.93 -4.65
CA PRO A 42 6.98 12.76 -5.41
C PRO A 42 7.27 13.98 -6.30
N LYS A 43 8.52 14.48 -6.27
CA LYS A 43 8.93 15.67 -7.04
C LYS A 43 9.04 15.39 -8.55
N ASP A 44 9.39 14.15 -8.90
CA ASP A 44 9.55 13.70 -10.27
C ASP A 44 8.32 12.88 -10.67
N LEU A 45 7.28 13.56 -11.15
CA LEU A 45 6.22 12.89 -11.90
C LEU A 45 6.83 12.40 -13.22
N PRO A 46 6.77 11.09 -13.55
CA PRO A 46 7.35 10.57 -14.78
C PRO A 46 6.72 11.31 -15.96
N THR A 47 7.53 12.10 -16.65
CA THR A 47 7.10 13.12 -17.62
C THR A 47 6.77 12.53 -19.00
N GLY A 48 6.46 11.23 -19.07
CA GLY A 48 6.03 10.59 -20.31
C GLY A 48 6.32 9.09 -20.43
N SER A 49 7.02 8.47 -19.48
CA SER A 49 7.20 7.02 -19.48
C SER A 49 6.10 6.34 -18.66
N ILE A 50 5.19 5.64 -19.33
CA ILE A 50 4.09 4.90 -18.69
C ILE A 50 4.63 3.73 -17.83
N THR A 51 5.89 3.33 -18.04
CA THR A 51 6.54 2.22 -17.33
C THR A 51 7.27 2.63 -16.06
N GLU A 52 7.44 3.93 -15.77
CA GLU A 52 8.11 4.37 -14.55
C GLU A 52 7.16 4.38 -13.35
N LEU A 53 7.57 3.65 -12.31
CA LEU A 53 6.87 3.61 -11.04
C LEU A 53 7.31 4.78 -10.16
N LEU A 54 6.33 5.55 -9.69
CA LEU A 54 6.51 6.55 -8.64
C LEU A 54 7.15 5.93 -7.39
N VAL A 55 8.01 6.71 -6.75
CA VAL A 55 8.61 6.39 -5.46
C VAL A 55 8.23 7.53 -4.50
N PRO A 56 7.65 7.24 -3.34
CA PRO A 56 7.31 8.28 -2.37
C PRO A 56 8.60 8.89 -1.80
N PRO A 57 8.58 10.18 -1.43
CA PRO A 57 9.64 10.76 -0.61
C PRO A 57 9.88 9.97 0.68
N GLU A 58 11.07 10.12 1.26
CA GLU A 58 11.36 9.60 2.60
C GLU A 58 10.37 10.20 3.62
N ASP A 59 9.93 9.37 4.56
CA ASP A 59 8.93 9.70 5.61
C ASP A 59 7.58 10.22 5.10
N ALA A 60 7.24 9.97 3.83
CA ALA A 60 5.92 10.31 3.31
C ALA A 60 4.82 9.49 4.01
N TYR A 61 3.66 10.12 4.18
CA TYR A 61 2.51 9.58 4.90
C TYR A 61 1.20 9.90 4.15
N LEU A 62 0.11 9.20 4.47
CA LEU A 62 -1.23 9.51 3.98
C LEU A 62 -1.97 10.37 5.01
N THR A 63 -2.31 11.58 4.60
CA THR A 63 -3.30 12.39 5.32
C THR A 63 -4.68 11.75 5.21
N ASN A 64 -5.64 12.17 6.05
CA ASN A 64 -7.03 11.73 5.92
C ASN A 64 -7.60 11.98 4.51
N GLU A 65 -7.23 13.09 3.87
CA GLU A 65 -7.63 13.39 2.49
C GLU A 65 -7.00 12.42 1.47
N GLY A 66 -5.70 12.13 1.61
CA GLY A 66 -5.01 11.17 0.75
C GLY A 66 -5.59 9.76 0.89
N LEU A 67 -5.90 9.37 2.13
CA LEU A 67 -6.53 8.10 2.46
C LEU A 67 -7.95 7.98 1.88
N ASP A 68 -8.77 9.03 2.01
CA ASP A 68 -10.12 9.05 1.43
C ASP A 68 -10.11 8.97 -0.09
N LYS A 69 -9.15 9.66 -0.72
CA LYS A 69 -8.97 9.61 -2.17
C LYS A 69 -8.55 8.21 -2.63
N TRP A 70 -7.60 7.59 -1.93
CA TRP A 70 -7.19 6.21 -2.21
C TRP A 70 -8.38 5.26 -2.09
N ALA A 71 -9.08 5.26 -0.95
CA ALA A 71 -10.24 4.40 -0.71
C ALA A 71 -11.36 4.62 -1.72
N SER A 72 -11.61 5.87 -2.13
CA SER A 72 -12.62 6.18 -3.14
C SER A 72 -12.26 5.61 -4.52
N GLU A 73 -10.98 5.64 -4.89
CA GLU A 73 -10.51 5.12 -6.18
C GLU A 73 -10.45 3.58 -6.22
N THR A 74 -10.25 2.91 -5.08
CA THR A 74 -10.18 1.44 -5.00
C THR A 74 -11.54 0.80 -4.66
N ASN A 75 -12.21 1.30 -3.63
CA ASN A 75 -13.44 0.74 -3.07
C ASN A 75 -14.72 1.45 -3.55
N GLY A 76 -14.58 2.57 -4.26
CA GLY A 76 -15.70 3.38 -4.74
C GLY A 76 -16.30 4.33 -3.69
N ALA A 77 -15.78 4.35 -2.46
CA ALA A 77 -16.18 5.25 -1.39
C ALA A 77 -15.02 5.53 -0.42
N PRO A 78 -15.00 6.71 0.24
CA PRO A 78 -14.05 6.99 1.32
C PRO A 78 -14.30 6.09 2.53
N PHE A 79 -13.30 5.93 3.40
CA PHE A 79 -13.49 5.21 4.65
C PHE A 79 -14.40 5.98 5.60
N SER A 80 -15.21 5.25 6.37
CA SER A 80 -15.94 5.80 7.51
C SER A 80 -14.97 6.26 8.60
N GLU A 81 -15.47 7.08 9.54
CA GLU A 81 -14.68 7.48 10.72
C GLU A 81 -14.24 6.26 11.54
N ASP A 82 -15.13 5.29 11.77
CA ASP A 82 -14.81 4.03 12.46
C ASP A 82 -13.66 3.28 11.77
N GLN A 83 -13.69 3.17 10.44
CA GLN A 83 -12.61 2.52 9.68
C GLN A 83 -11.28 3.27 9.80
N LYS A 84 -11.32 4.61 9.88
CA LYS A 84 -10.11 5.43 10.07
C LYS A 84 -9.54 5.29 11.48
N GLU A 85 -10.40 5.15 12.49
CA GLU A 85 -9.96 4.85 13.86
C GLU A 85 -9.27 3.49 13.94
N GLU A 86 -9.78 2.47 13.24
CA GLU A 86 -9.10 1.16 13.16
C GLU A 86 -7.72 1.27 12.52
N LEU A 87 -7.54 2.14 11.52
CA LEU A 87 -6.24 2.37 10.87
C LEU A 87 -5.22 3.03 11.81
N GLN A 88 -5.63 3.67 12.91
CA GLN A 88 -4.71 4.20 13.94
C GLN A 88 -3.98 3.09 14.72
N MET A 89 -4.42 1.83 14.58
CA MET A 89 -3.75 0.67 15.17
C MET A 89 -2.56 0.18 14.36
N LEU A 90 -2.40 0.68 13.12
CA LEU A 90 -1.28 0.37 12.23
C LEU A 90 -0.11 1.34 12.49
N ASP A 91 0.97 1.19 11.71
CA ASP A 91 2.07 2.14 11.77
C ASP A 91 1.66 3.52 11.21
N VAL A 92 1.56 4.47 12.14
CA VAL A 92 1.25 5.88 11.90
C VAL A 92 2.39 6.76 12.42
N ASN A 93 2.52 7.96 11.87
CA ASN A 93 3.44 8.96 12.41
C ASN A 93 2.89 9.61 13.70
N ASP A 94 3.66 10.53 14.29
CA ASP A 94 3.29 11.23 15.54
C ASP A 94 1.97 12.02 15.45
N ASP A 95 1.53 12.36 14.24
CA ASP A 95 0.26 13.06 13.97
C ASP A 95 -0.91 12.10 13.68
N GLY A 96 -0.69 10.78 13.75
CA GLY A 96 -1.70 9.76 13.45
C GLY A 96 -1.92 9.50 11.95
N HIS A 97 -1.01 9.95 11.09
CA HIS A 97 -1.11 9.70 9.65
C HIS A 97 -0.46 8.38 9.24
N LEU A 98 -1.14 7.60 8.38
CA LEU A 98 -0.68 6.28 7.95
C LEU A 98 0.63 6.37 7.16
N THR A 99 1.69 5.72 7.63
CA THR A 99 2.97 5.69 6.94
C THR A 99 2.96 4.66 5.81
N TYR A 100 4.02 4.61 5.00
CA TYR A 100 4.18 3.52 4.04
C TYR A 100 4.27 2.15 4.73
N ALA A 101 4.90 2.05 5.91
CA ALA A 101 4.95 0.81 6.66
C ALA A 101 3.54 0.37 7.12
N GLY A 102 2.71 1.31 7.57
CA GLY A 102 1.32 1.05 7.94
C GLY A 102 0.47 0.64 6.73
N PHE A 103 0.71 1.26 5.58
CA PHE A 103 0.07 0.89 4.32
C PHE A 103 0.40 -0.56 3.90
N ILE A 104 1.65 -1.00 4.07
CA ILE A 104 2.01 -2.41 3.83
C ILE A 104 1.33 -3.34 4.83
N GLN A 105 1.24 -2.97 6.11
CA GLN A 105 0.50 -3.76 7.11
C GLN A 105 -0.98 -3.91 6.75
N LEU A 106 -1.61 -2.84 6.22
CA LEU A 106 -2.99 -2.89 5.75
C LEU A 106 -3.17 -3.93 4.63
N TYR A 107 -2.30 -3.92 3.61
CA TYR A 107 -2.36 -4.91 2.54
C TYR A 107 -2.06 -6.32 3.03
N GLN A 108 -1.16 -6.51 4.00
CA GLN A 108 -0.92 -7.82 4.61
C GLN A 108 -2.20 -8.37 5.26
N LEU A 109 -2.88 -7.55 6.06
CA LEU A 109 -4.15 -7.93 6.69
C LEU A 109 -5.23 -8.24 5.65
N GLN A 110 -5.35 -7.43 4.59
CA GLN A 110 -6.31 -7.70 3.52
C GLN A 110 -5.98 -8.99 2.78
N THR A 111 -4.73 -9.21 2.38
CA THR A 111 -4.30 -10.42 1.64
C THR A 111 -4.54 -11.70 2.46
N GLU A 112 -4.35 -11.66 3.79
CA GLU A 112 -4.67 -12.79 4.67
C GLU A 112 -6.16 -13.14 4.71
N ASN A 113 -7.03 -12.14 4.58
CA ASN A 113 -8.48 -12.32 4.66
C ASN A 113 -9.10 -12.63 3.27
N ASP A 114 -8.72 -11.88 2.24
CA ASP A 114 -9.16 -12.04 0.86
C ASP A 114 -8.09 -11.52 -0.13
N GLU A 115 -7.23 -12.41 -0.61
CA GLU A 115 -6.21 -12.09 -1.63
C GLU A 115 -6.81 -11.43 -2.89
N ALA A 116 -8.06 -11.76 -3.24
CA ALA A 116 -8.70 -11.19 -4.43
C ALA A 116 -8.99 -9.69 -4.30
N GLU A 117 -9.05 -9.14 -3.07
CA GLU A 117 -9.13 -7.69 -2.85
C GLU A 117 -7.84 -6.99 -3.27
N THR A 118 -6.69 -7.52 -2.87
CA THR A 118 -5.40 -6.96 -3.25
C THR A 118 -5.19 -6.98 -4.76
N TRP A 119 -5.61 -8.05 -5.45
CA TRP A 119 -5.54 -8.10 -6.90
C TRP A 119 -6.49 -7.11 -7.60
N ARG A 120 -7.68 -6.85 -7.04
CA ARG A 120 -8.60 -5.83 -7.56
C ARG A 120 -7.98 -4.43 -7.51
N ASP A 121 -7.32 -4.09 -6.41
CA ASP A 121 -6.62 -2.81 -6.24
C ASP A 121 -5.46 -2.65 -7.23
N LEU A 122 -4.65 -3.70 -7.40
CA LEU A 122 -3.55 -3.70 -8.35
C LEU A 122 -4.06 -3.47 -9.79
N ILE A 123 -5.15 -4.13 -10.18
CA ILE A 123 -5.78 -3.94 -11.49
C ILE A 123 -6.37 -2.53 -11.64
N ALA A 124 -7.02 -1.99 -10.60
CA ALA A 124 -7.55 -0.63 -10.58
C ALA A 124 -6.43 0.42 -10.76
N HIS A 125 -5.21 0.09 -10.34
CA HIS A 125 -4.00 0.87 -10.56
C HIS A 125 -3.17 0.45 -11.78
N GLU A 126 -3.82 -0.21 -12.74
CA GLU A 126 -3.27 -0.52 -14.07
C GLU A 126 -2.10 -1.52 -14.03
N PHE A 127 -2.01 -2.37 -13.01
CA PHE A 127 -1.07 -3.50 -12.98
C PHE A 127 -1.70 -4.78 -13.54
N ASN A 128 -0.98 -5.49 -14.40
CA ASN A 128 -1.42 -6.80 -14.89
C ASN A 128 -1.12 -7.93 -13.87
N GLY A 129 -1.55 -9.16 -14.18
CA GLY A 129 -1.26 -10.34 -13.37
C GLY A 129 0.23 -10.76 -13.29
N ARG A 130 1.13 -9.99 -13.92
CA ARG A 130 2.59 -10.10 -13.77
C ARG A 130 3.19 -8.92 -13.01
N LEU A 131 2.35 -8.06 -12.42
CA LEU A 131 2.75 -6.87 -11.68
C LEU A 131 3.51 -5.84 -12.55
N GLU A 132 3.20 -5.82 -13.85
CA GLU A 132 3.69 -4.84 -14.81
C GLU A 132 2.64 -3.77 -15.05
N LYS A 133 3.06 -2.50 -15.12
CA LYS A 133 2.16 -1.39 -15.41
C LYS A 133 1.73 -1.41 -16.88
N ILE A 134 0.43 -1.44 -17.11
CA ILE A 134 -0.18 -1.48 -18.43
C ILE A 134 -0.37 -0.04 -18.91
N ALA A 135 0.10 0.27 -20.12
CA ALA A 135 -0.31 1.49 -20.80
C ALA A 135 -1.77 1.35 -21.27
N ARG A 136 -2.64 2.31 -20.92
CA ARG A 136 -3.94 2.38 -21.60
C ARG A 136 -3.70 2.51 -23.10
N PRO A 137 -4.32 1.68 -23.95
CA PRO A 137 -4.39 1.98 -25.36
C PRO A 137 -5.14 3.32 -25.49
N SER A 138 -4.51 4.27 -26.18
CA SER A 138 -5.11 5.57 -26.53
C SER A 138 -6.34 5.40 -27.40
#